data_AF-A0A7L1UXY4-F1
#
_entry.id   AF-A0A7L1UXY4-F1
#
_cell.length_a   1.000
_cell.length_b   1.000
_cell.length_c   1.000
_cell.angle_alpha   90.00
_cell.angle_beta   90.00
_cell.angle_gamma   90.00
#
_symmetry.space_group_name_H-M   'P 1'
#
loop_
_entity.id
_entity.type
_entity.pdbx_description
1 polymer ?
#
loop_
_entity_poly.entity_id
_entity_poly.type
_entity_poly.pdbx_seq_one_letter_code
_entity_poly.pdbx_strand_id
1 'polypeptide(L)'
;VRLRCPCGPVTAFVPWDGHRSGNPVRFHSVPAFAAATDLAIDVPGHGKVVVDIGYGGTFYAFLSAEQLGLDVCSSKTRDLVSAASAVTEAVKKQFKLHHPESEDLAFLYGTILTDGKDAFSEEPTTNICVFADEQVDRSPTGSGVTARIALQYHKGLIQLDQSRTFRSSTTGSLFTGKAVKATKFGDYNAVIVEVSGEAFYTGTATFTVEEEDPLKHGFFFK
;
A
#
# COMPACT_ATOMS: atom_id res chain seq x y z
N VAL A 1 10.09 -0.96 -19.42
CA VAL A 1 8.90 -0.23 -19.90
C VAL A 1 8.69 1.00 -19.03
N ARG A 2 8.43 2.18 -19.61
CA ARG A 2 8.08 3.40 -18.84
C ARG A 2 6.58 3.63 -18.94
N LEU A 3 5.92 3.71 -17.80
CA LEU A 3 4.48 3.89 -17.67
C LEU A 3 4.20 5.29 -17.10
N ARG A 4 3.15 5.96 -17.59
CA ARG A 4 2.61 7.16 -16.94
C ARG A 4 1.37 6.75 -16.15
N CYS A 5 1.48 6.81 -14.84
CA CYS A 5 0.37 6.60 -13.90
C CYS A 5 -0.17 7.97 -13.45
N PRO A 6 -1.38 8.04 -12.87
CA PRO A 6 -1.90 9.28 -12.30
C PRO A 6 -0.97 9.94 -11.27
N CYS A 7 -0.22 9.13 -10.51
CA CYS A 7 0.76 9.60 -9.52
C CYS A 7 2.12 10.01 -10.12
N GLY A 8 2.33 9.81 -11.43
CA GLY A 8 3.59 10.14 -12.11
C GLY A 8 4.22 8.97 -12.87
N PRO A 9 5.46 9.15 -13.35
CA PRO A 9 6.16 8.14 -14.14
C PRO A 9 6.67 6.98 -13.29
N VAL A 10 6.39 5.75 -13.74
CA VAL A 10 6.87 4.50 -13.13
C VAL A 10 7.67 3.72 -14.18
N THR A 11 8.83 3.17 -13.78
CA THR A 11 9.65 2.34 -14.67
C THR A 11 9.53 0.88 -14.27
N ALA A 12 8.96 0.05 -15.14
CA ALA A 12 8.84 -1.40 -14.95
C ALA A 12 9.95 -2.15 -15.68
N PHE A 13 10.46 -3.20 -15.06
CA PHE A 13 11.48 -4.11 -15.56
C PHE A 13 10.87 -5.51 -15.59
N VAL A 14 10.86 -6.11 -16.79
CA VAL A 14 10.22 -7.40 -17.06
C VAL A 14 11.26 -8.29 -17.72
N PRO A 15 11.59 -9.46 -17.15
CA PRO A 15 12.40 -10.46 -17.82
C PRO A 15 11.75 -10.90 -19.13
N TRP A 16 12.55 -11.06 -20.18
CA TRP A 16 12.08 -11.50 -21.49
C TRP A 16 13.12 -12.45 -22.09
N ASP A 17 12.70 -13.66 -22.45
CA ASP A 17 13.57 -14.71 -22.97
C ASP A 17 13.65 -14.75 -24.52
N GLY A 18 12.97 -13.84 -25.20
CA GLY A 18 12.81 -13.85 -26.67
C GLY A 18 11.42 -14.26 -27.11
N HIS A 19 10.67 -14.98 -26.27
CA HIS A 19 9.37 -15.54 -26.59
C HIS A 19 8.26 -15.09 -25.63
N ARG A 20 8.57 -14.97 -24.33
CA ARG A 20 7.59 -14.60 -23.30
C ARG A 20 8.19 -13.72 -22.21
N SER A 21 7.31 -12.97 -21.57
CA SER A 21 7.61 -12.30 -20.30
C SER A 21 7.75 -13.33 -19.18
N GLY A 22 8.73 -13.13 -18.31
CA GLY A 22 8.98 -13.96 -17.13
C GLY A 22 8.70 -13.23 -15.81
N ASN A 23 8.86 -13.99 -14.72
CA ASN A 23 8.89 -13.49 -13.36
C ASN A 23 10.33 -13.53 -12.81
N PRO A 24 10.64 -12.75 -11.75
CA PRO A 24 9.80 -11.71 -11.17
C PRO A 24 9.80 -10.45 -12.04
N VAL A 25 8.72 -9.67 -11.96
CA VAL A 25 8.65 -8.31 -12.50
C VAL A 25 8.90 -7.31 -11.38
N ARG A 26 9.58 -6.21 -11.68
CA ARG A 26 9.86 -5.16 -10.70
C ARG A 26 9.59 -3.77 -11.26
N PHE A 27 9.31 -2.81 -10.40
CA PHE A 27 9.18 -1.42 -10.81
C PHE A 27 9.90 -0.46 -9.86
N HIS A 28 10.34 0.68 -10.39
CA HIS A 28 10.78 1.83 -9.60
C HIS A 28 9.62 2.79 -9.44
N SER A 29 9.30 3.11 -8.19
CA SER A 29 8.20 3.98 -7.82
C SER A 29 8.44 5.44 -8.22
N VAL A 30 7.39 6.25 -8.09
CA VAL A 30 7.52 7.70 -7.89
C VAL A 30 8.21 7.99 -6.54
N PRO A 31 8.70 9.22 -6.28
CA PRO A 31 9.23 9.56 -4.97
C PRO A 31 8.25 9.23 -3.84
N ALA A 32 8.67 8.36 -2.93
CA ALA A 32 7.89 7.90 -1.79
C ALA A 32 8.44 8.52 -0.51
N PHE A 33 7.58 8.90 0.44
CA PHE A 33 7.99 9.63 1.63
C PHE A 33 7.10 9.36 2.84
N ALA A 34 7.64 9.61 4.02
CA ALA A 34 6.88 9.70 5.27
C ALA A 34 6.22 11.08 5.34
N ALA A 35 4.89 11.14 5.36
CA ALA A 35 4.13 12.38 5.47
C ALA A 35 3.96 12.81 6.93
N ALA A 36 3.70 11.84 7.81
CA ALA A 36 3.69 12.04 9.26
C ALA A 36 4.07 10.73 9.96
N THR A 37 4.74 10.81 11.10
CA THR A 37 5.03 9.65 11.94
C THR A 37 4.52 9.87 13.35
N ASP A 38 4.23 8.76 14.04
CA ASP A 38 3.87 8.74 15.45
C ASP A 38 2.66 9.64 15.80
N LEU A 39 1.71 9.72 14.86
CA LEU A 39 0.51 10.55 14.96
C LEU A 39 -0.52 9.85 15.84
N ALA A 40 -0.89 10.49 16.96
CA ALA A 40 -1.90 9.96 17.85
C ALA A 40 -3.30 10.32 17.36
N ILE A 41 -4.12 9.32 17.04
CA ILE A 41 -5.47 9.45 16.49
C ILE A 41 -6.48 8.82 17.44
N ASP A 42 -7.58 9.53 17.72
CA ASP A 42 -8.71 8.96 18.45
C ASP A 42 -9.62 8.18 17.48
N VAL A 43 -9.72 6.87 17.66
CA VAL A 43 -10.52 5.98 16.81
C VAL A 43 -11.74 5.52 17.60
N PRO A 44 -12.95 5.96 17.21
CA PRO A 44 -14.18 5.52 17.88
C PRO A 44 -14.27 3.99 17.95
N GLY A 45 -14.50 3.46 19.16
CA GLY A 45 -14.56 2.02 19.43
C GLY A 45 -13.21 1.35 19.71
N HIS A 46 -12.08 2.00 19.40
CA HIS A 46 -10.73 1.46 19.64
C HIS A 46 -9.87 2.34 20.57
N GLY A 47 -10.30 3.58 20.84
CA GLY A 47 -9.57 4.53 21.67
C GLY A 47 -8.41 5.18 20.90
N LYS A 48 -7.38 5.62 21.63
CA LYS A 48 -6.25 6.33 21.03
C LYS A 48 -5.23 5.34 20.47
N VAL A 49 -4.91 5.45 19.19
CA VAL A 49 -3.89 4.66 18.50
C VAL A 49 -2.82 5.58 17.91
N VAL A 50 -1.64 5.02 17.65
CA VAL A 50 -0.54 5.69 16.98
C VAL A 50 -0.44 5.19 15.56
N VAL A 51 -0.54 6.11 14.60
CA VAL A 51 -0.46 5.84 13.17
C VAL A 51 0.73 6.56 12.53
N ASP A 52 1.29 5.93 11.51
CA ASP A 52 2.16 6.59 10.56
C ASP A 52 1.39 6.86 9.26
N ILE A 53 1.75 7.91 8.53
CA ILE A 53 1.18 8.23 7.22
C ILE A 53 2.31 8.25 6.20
N GLY A 54 2.23 7.35 5.23
CA GLY A 54 3.22 7.21 4.16
C GLY A 54 2.62 7.43 2.78
N TYR A 55 3.41 7.99 1.88
CA TYR A 55 3.07 8.13 0.46
C TYR A 55 3.93 7.21 -0.41
N GLY A 56 3.27 6.43 -1.27
CA GLY A 56 3.93 5.50 -2.20
C GLY A 56 3.29 5.50 -3.59
N GLY A 57 2.83 6.66 -4.04
CA GLY A 57 1.93 6.85 -5.20
C GLY A 57 0.48 7.13 -4.79
N THR A 58 0.11 6.73 -3.57
CA THR A 58 -1.10 7.11 -2.85
C THR A 58 -0.76 7.19 -1.35
N PHE A 59 -1.61 7.85 -0.54
CA PHE A 59 -1.43 7.91 0.91
C PHE A 59 -2.08 6.73 1.63
N TYR A 60 -1.37 6.18 2.60
CA TYR A 60 -1.87 5.14 3.51
C TYR A 60 -1.59 5.51 4.96
N ALA A 61 -2.52 5.14 5.84
CA ALA A 61 -2.28 5.09 7.27
C ALA A 61 -1.75 3.70 7.63
N PHE A 62 -0.72 3.64 8.46
CA PHE A 62 -0.08 2.41 8.92
C PHE A 62 -0.17 2.33 10.44
N LEU A 63 -0.52 1.15 10.94
CA LEU A 63 -0.46 0.81 12.36
C LEU A 63 -0.36 -0.71 12.55
N SER A 64 0.16 -1.13 13.70
CA SER A 64 0.07 -2.53 14.13
C SER A 64 -1.37 -2.88 14.46
N ALA A 65 -1.85 -4.03 13.98
CA ALA A 65 -3.17 -4.56 14.35
C ALA A 65 -3.29 -4.79 15.87
N GLU A 66 -2.18 -5.01 16.57
CA GLU A 66 -2.16 -5.22 18.02
C GLU A 66 -2.73 -4.03 18.79
N GLN A 67 -2.52 -2.80 18.29
CA GLN A 67 -3.09 -1.58 18.90
C GLN A 67 -4.63 -1.58 18.91
N LEU A 68 -5.24 -2.39 18.05
CA LEU A 68 -6.68 -2.56 17.91
C LEU A 68 -7.17 -3.85 18.60
N GLY A 69 -6.29 -4.58 19.30
CA GLY A 69 -6.58 -5.89 19.88
C GLY A 69 -6.72 -7.01 18.83
N LEU A 70 -6.11 -6.83 17.65
CA LEU A 70 -6.22 -7.74 16.51
C LEU A 70 -4.84 -8.27 16.09
N ASP A 71 -4.85 -9.30 15.25
CA ASP A 71 -3.67 -9.89 14.64
C ASP A 71 -3.96 -10.15 13.16
N VAL A 72 -3.13 -9.57 12.28
CA VAL A 72 -3.30 -9.68 10.82
C VAL A 72 -3.25 -11.13 10.32
N CYS A 73 -2.59 -12.04 11.03
CA CYS A 73 -2.43 -13.45 10.65
C CYS A 73 -3.58 -14.35 11.12
N SER A 74 -4.22 -14.02 12.25
CA SER A 74 -5.16 -14.93 12.92
C SER A 74 -6.58 -14.37 13.09
N SER A 75 -6.76 -13.04 13.04
CA SER A 75 -8.08 -12.41 13.16
C SER A 75 -8.92 -12.61 11.90
N LYS A 76 -10.24 -12.59 12.06
CA LYS A 76 -11.15 -12.68 10.91
C LYS A 76 -10.99 -11.44 10.03
N THR A 77 -10.94 -11.65 8.72
CA THR A 77 -10.80 -10.55 7.74
C THR A 77 -11.83 -9.45 7.93
N ARG A 78 -13.09 -9.80 8.25
CA ARG A 78 -14.15 -8.80 8.51
C ARG A 78 -13.82 -7.87 9.68
N ASP A 79 -13.21 -8.39 10.74
CA ASP A 79 -12.91 -7.61 11.94
C ASP A 79 -11.71 -6.70 11.66
N LEU A 80 -10.71 -7.18 10.91
CA LEU A 80 -9.61 -6.35 10.37
C LEU A 80 -10.10 -5.23 9.45
N VAL A 81 -11.05 -5.54 8.55
CA VAL A 81 -11.68 -4.58 7.64
C VAL A 81 -12.40 -3.50 8.43
N SER A 82 -13.27 -3.90 9.37
CA SER A 82 -14.03 -2.95 10.18
C SER A 82 -13.12 -2.00 10.96
N ALA A 83 -12.06 -2.51 11.57
CA ALA A 83 -11.12 -1.70 12.34
C ALA A 83 -10.29 -0.76 11.43
N ALA A 84 -9.80 -1.25 10.29
CA ALA A 84 -9.07 -0.43 9.32
C ALA A 84 -9.96 0.68 8.70
N SER A 85 -11.24 0.40 8.45
CA SER A 85 -12.22 1.41 8.02
C SER A 85 -12.42 2.48 9.09
N ALA A 86 -12.56 2.08 10.36
CA ALA A 86 -12.69 3.02 11.48
C ALA A 86 -11.47 3.93 11.60
N VAL A 87 -10.25 3.37 11.47
CA VAL A 87 -9.01 4.16 11.44
C VAL A 87 -8.98 5.13 10.26
N THR A 88 -9.34 4.67 9.06
CA THR A 88 -9.38 5.51 7.85
C THR A 88 -10.27 6.73 8.05
N GLU A 89 -11.48 6.54 8.57
CA GLU A 89 -12.43 7.62 8.83
C GLU A 89 -11.97 8.54 9.97
N ALA A 90 -11.31 8.00 10.99
CA ALA A 90 -10.74 8.80 12.07
C ALA A 90 -9.59 9.69 11.57
N VAL A 91 -8.68 9.15 10.75
CA VAL A 91 -7.56 9.90 10.17
C VAL A 91 -8.06 11.00 9.24
N LYS A 92 -9.03 10.73 8.36
CA LYS A 92 -9.61 11.76 7.48
C LYS A 92 -10.18 12.97 8.23
N LYS A 93 -10.70 12.76 9.44
CA LYS A 93 -11.29 13.83 10.27
C LYS A 93 -10.25 14.60 11.09
N GLN A 94 -9.14 13.96 11.45
CA GLN A 94 -8.16 14.50 12.40
C GLN A 94 -6.84 14.95 11.74
N PHE A 95 -6.58 14.51 10.51
CA PHE A 95 -5.35 14.83 9.80
C PHE A 95 -5.64 15.30 8.38
N LYS A 96 -5.15 16.50 8.05
CA LYS A 96 -5.24 17.04 6.69
C LYS A 96 -4.00 16.62 5.90
N LEU A 97 -4.23 15.84 4.85
CA LEU A 97 -3.19 15.45 3.91
C LEU A 97 -2.78 16.62 3.01
N HIS A 98 -1.52 16.62 2.60
CA HIS A 98 -0.99 17.53 1.60
C HIS A 98 -0.04 16.76 0.69
N HIS A 99 -0.20 16.94 -0.62
CA HIS A 99 0.68 16.39 -1.63
C HIS A 99 1.49 17.52 -2.27
N PRO A 100 2.84 17.45 -2.32
CA PRO A 100 3.69 18.58 -2.71
C PRO A 100 3.39 19.22 -4.08
N GLU A 101 2.86 18.45 -5.02
CA GLU A 101 2.68 18.91 -6.41
C GLU A 101 1.21 18.94 -6.87
N SER A 102 0.26 18.38 -6.10
CA SER A 102 -1.12 18.20 -6.59
C SER A 102 -2.11 17.90 -5.46
N GLU A 103 -2.94 18.87 -5.09
CA GLU A 103 -3.99 18.69 -4.06
C GLU A 103 -4.99 17.56 -4.41
N ASP A 104 -5.24 17.29 -5.69
CA ASP A 104 -6.11 16.17 -6.11
C ASP A 104 -5.58 14.79 -5.71
N LEU A 105 -4.29 14.67 -5.40
CA LEU A 105 -3.65 13.44 -4.91
C LEU A 105 -3.56 13.40 -3.37
N ALA A 106 -3.99 14.46 -2.68
CA ALA A 106 -3.92 14.60 -1.22
C ALA A 106 -5.12 13.94 -0.52
N PHE A 107 -5.37 12.66 -0.82
CA PHE A 107 -6.43 11.88 -0.18
C PHE A 107 -5.90 10.55 0.37
N LEU A 108 -6.52 10.10 1.47
CA LEU A 108 -6.19 8.84 2.11
C LEU A 108 -6.82 7.70 1.33
N TYR A 109 -5.99 6.84 0.73
CA TYR A 109 -6.47 5.71 -0.07
C TYR A 109 -7.03 4.59 0.81
N GLY A 110 -6.41 4.36 1.97
CA GLY A 110 -6.83 3.35 2.91
C GLY A 110 -5.90 3.21 4.11
N THR A 111 -6.15 2.17 4.91
CA THR A 111 -5.34 1.80 6.06
C THR A 111 -4.70 0.45 5.83
N ILE A 112 -3.40 0.35 6.14
CA ILE A 112 -2.64 -0.89 6.12
C ILE A 112 -2.37 -1.30 7.57
N LEU A 113 -3.02 -2.40 7.97
CA LEU A 113 -2.73 -3.04 9.26
C LEU A 113 -1.53 -3.96 9.09
N THR A 114 -0.60 -3.90 10.04
CA THR A 114 0.65 -4.68 10.00
C THR A 114 0.75 -5.61 11.21
N ASP A 115 1.68 -6.54 11.14
CA ASP A 115 2.09 -7.38 12.27
C ASP A 115 2.98 -6.66 13.30
N GLY A 116 3.19 -5.34 13.17
CA GLY A 116 4.05 -4.54 14.05
C GLY A 116 5.55 -4.81 13.92
N LYS A 117 5.97 -5.74 13.06
CA LYS A 117 7.38 -6.07 12.83
C LYS A 117 7.97 -5.11 11.81
N ASP A 118 8.24 -3.87 12.22
CA ASP A 118 8.84 -2.85 11.35
C ASP A 118 10.37 -2.76 11.46
N ALA A 119 10.98 -3.23 12.55
CA ALA A 119 12.44 -3.41 12.61
C ALA A 119 12.90 -4.38 11.51
N PHE A 120 14.04 -4.12 10.87
CA PHE A 120 14.54 -5.01 9.82
C PHE A 120 14.73 -6.45 10.32
N SER A 121 14.30 -7.39 9.49
CA SER A 121 14.50 -8.83 9.64
C SER A 121 14.52 -9.46 8.25
N GLU A 122 15.20 -10.60 8.12
CA GLU A 122 15.13 -11.43 6.90
C GLU A 122 13.76 -12.11 6.77
N GLU A 123 13.05 -12.27 7.88
CA GLU A 123 11.70 -12.83 7.90
C GLU A 123 10.68 -11.87 7.27
N PRO A 124 9.73 -12.38 6.46
CA PRO A 124 8.67 -11.56 5.91
C PRO A 124 7.81 -10.89 7.00
N THR A 125 7.56 -9.60 6.86
CA THR A 125 6.51 -8.91 7.63
C THR A 125 5.17 -9.03 6.92
N THR A 126 4.10 -9.22 7.68
CA THR A 126 2.75 -9.44 7.15
C THR A 126 1.89 -8.19 7.29
N ASN A 127 1.05 -7.95 6.29
CA ASN A 127 0.11 -6.82 6.30
C ASN A 127 -1.15 -7.11 5.49
N ILE A 128 -2.18 -6.32 5.76
CA ILE A 128 -3.44 -6.27 5.02
C ILE A 128 -3.77 -4.83 4.69
N CYS A 129 -4.04 -4.55 3.41
CA CYS A 129 -4.50 -3.24 2.96
C CYS A 129 -6.02 -3.25 2.81
N VAL A 130 -6.67 -2.32 3.50
CA VAL A 130 -8.11 -2.07 3.38
C VAL A 130 -8.30 -0.68 2.78
N PHE A 131 -9.00 -0.59 1.66
CA PHE A 131 -9.08 0.63 0.85
C PHE A 131 -10.46 0.83 0.22
N ALA A 132 -10.73 2.05 -0.24
CA ALA A 132 -12.00 2.46 -0.87
C ALA A 132 -13.22 2.00 -0.03
N ASP A 133 -14.22 1.39 -0.67
CA ASP A 133 -15.42 0.85 -0.01
C ASP A 133 -15.16 -0.48 0.70
N GLU A 134 -14.18 -0.52 1.60
CA GLU A 134 -13.83 -1.70 2.42
C GLU A 134 -13.30 -2.88 1.59
N GLN A 135 -12.67 -2.59 0.47
CA GLN A 135 -12.01 -3.59 -0.34
C GLN A 135 -10.70 -4.02 0.32
N VAL A 136 -10.36 -5.28 0.14
CA VAL A 136 -9.12 -5.86 0.67
C VAL A 136 -8.18 -6.16 -0.48
N ASP A 137 -6.91 -5.75 -0.38
CA ASP A 137 -5.90 -6.16 -1.34
C ASP A 137 -5.49 -7.62 -1.10
N ARG A 138 -5.44 -8.39 -2.18
CA ARG A 138 -5.05 -9.81 -2.15
C ARG A 138 -3.54 -9.97 -2.25
N SER A 139 -2.83 -8.92 -2.67
CA SER A 139 -1.39 -8.81 -2.68
C SER A 139 -0.87 -8.11 -1.41
N PRO A 140 0.45 -7.99 -1.22
CA PRO A 140 1.03 -7.12 -0.20
C PRO A 140 0.86 -5.61 -0.47
N THR A 141 0.20 -5.22 -1.57
CA THR A 141 -0.06 -3.84 -2.02
C THR A 141 1.21 -3.10 -2.45
N GLY A 142 1.49 -3.03 -3.76
CA GLY A 142 2.75 -2.45 -4.28
C GLY A 142 3.02 -0.99 -3.85
N SER A 143 2.00 -0.12 -3.90
CA SER A 143 2.08 1.25 -3.37
C SER A 143 2.18 1.29 -1.84
N GLY A 144 1.57 0.32 -1.15
CA GLY A 144 1.68 0.12 0.30
C GLY A 144 3.09 -0.28 0.73
N VAL A 145 3.70 -1.27 0.05
CA VAL A 145 5.11 -1.66 0.21
C VAL A 145 6.03 -0.46 -0.05
N THR A 146 5.75 0.31 -1.10
CA THR A 146 6.50 1.53 -1.43
C THR A 146 6.46 2.54 -0.27
N ALA A 147 5.27 2.86 0.23
CA ALA A 147 5.09 3.78 1.35
C ALA A 147 5.71 3.24 2.65
N ARG A 148 5.59 1.94 2.91
CA ARG A 148 6.13 1.29 4.11
C ARG A 148 7.67 1.26 4.12
N ILE A 149 8.30 1.04 2.96
CA ILE A 149 9.76 1.18 2.82
C ILE A 149 10.19 2.63 3.06
N ALA A 150 9.44 3.62 2.53
CA ALA A 150 9.76 5.02 2.78
C ALA A 150 9.66 5.40 4.27
N LEU A 151 8.64 4.90 4.98
CA LEU A 151 8.50 5.05 6.43
C LEU A 151 9.64 4.38 7.19
N GLN A 152 9.95 3.12 6.88
CA GLN A 152 11.05 2.39 7.52
C GLN A 152 12.40 3.07 7.27
N TYR A 153 12.64 3.58 6.06
CA TYR A 153 13.86 4.32 5.72
C TYR A 153 13.93 5.64 6.50
N HIS A 154 12.82 6.39 6.56
CA HIS A 154 12.72 7.63 7.34
C HIS A 154 13.02 7.40 8.83
N LYS A 155 12.53 6.29 9.40
CA LYS A 155 12.78 5.89 10.79
C LYS A 155 14.15 5.21 11.01
N GLY A 156 14.98 5.07 9.98
CA GLY A 156 16.29 4.39 10.07
C GLY A 156 16.21 2.88 10.32
N LEU A 157 15.05 2.27 10.07
CA LEU A 157 14.79 0.84 10.26
C LEU A 157 15.24 -0.01 9.06
N ILE A 158 15.48 0.61 7.91
CA ILE A 158 16.02 -0.05 6.72
C ILE A 158 16.99 0.90 6.00
N GLN A 159 18.07 0.34 5.43
CA GLN A 159 19.09 1.10 4.70
C GLN A 159 18.81 1.14 3.19
N LEU A 160 19.53 2.00 2.46
CA LEU A 160 19.55 1.95 1.00
C LEU A 160 20.03 0.57 0.53
N ASP A 161 19.42 0.10 -0.55
CA ASP A 161 19.68 -1.19 -1.20
C ASP A 161 19.43 -2.43 -0.32
N GLN A 162 18.93 -2.26 0.90
CA GLN A 162 18.52 -3.35 1.77
C GLN A 162 17.10 -3.81 1.41
N SER A 163 16.98 -5.08 1.02
CA SER A 163 15.71 -5.69 0.60
C SER A 163 14.93 -6.25 1.78
N ARG A 164 13.61 -6.02 1.79
CA ARG A 164 12.67 -6.58 2.76
C ARG A 164 11.53 -7.29 2.06
N THR A 165 11.07 -8.39 2.66
CA THR A 165 9.95 -9.18 2.14
C THR A 165 8.65 -8.83 2.86
N PHE A 166 7.58 -8.66 2.09
CA PHE A 166 6.25 -8.32 2.57
C PHE A 166 5.27 -9.39 2.15
N ARG A 167 4.49 -9.89 3.11
CA ARG A 167 3.49 -10.94 2.93
C ARG A 167 2.09 -10.36 3.01
N SER A 168 1.23 -10.79 2.09
CA SER A 168 -0.21 -10.53 2.17
C SER A 168 -0.82 -11.44 3.22
N SER A 169 -1.58 -10.88 4.17
CA SER A 169 -2.27 -11.71 5.16
C SER A 169 -3.44 -12.51 4.59
N THR A 170 -3.96 -12.11 3.43
CA THR A 170 -5.13 -12.77 2.81
C THR A 170 -4.77 -13.98 1.95
N THR A 171 -3.64 -13.92 1.24
CA THR A 171 -3.24 -14.96 0.29
C THR A 171 -1.89 -15.60 0.60
N GLY A 172 -1.09 -15.00 1.49
CA GLY A 172 0.29 -15.41 1.72
C GLY A 172 1.26 -15.02 0.60
N SER A 173 0.79 -14.36 -0.46
CA SER A 173 1.64 -13.87 -1.56
C SER A 173 2.72 -12.91 -1.07
N LEU A 174 3.83 -12.86 -1.80
CA LEU A 174 5.03 -12.12 -1.40
C LEU A 174 5.41 -11.07 -2.43
N PHE A 175 5.81 -9.90 -1.94
CA PHE A 175 6.56 -8.89 -2.67
C PHE A 175 7.86 -8.61 -1.93
N THR A 176 8.89 -8.19 -2.65
CA THR A 176 10.06 -7.55 -2.04
C THR A 176 10.05 -6.05 -2.29
N GLY A 177 10.60 -5.29 -1.36
CA GLY A 177 10.76 -3.84 -1.44
C GLY A 177 12.15 -3.42 -0.98
N LYS A 178 12.75 -2.44 -1.67
CA LYS A 178 13.99 -1.78 -1.22
C LYS A 178 14.07 -0.33 -1.67
N ALA A 179 14.61 0.54 -0.82
CA ALA A 179 14.92 1.91 -1.22
C ALA A 179 16.18 1.88 -2.11
N VAL A 180 16.06 2.24 -3.39
CA VAL A 180 17.17 2.19 -4.36
C VAL A 180 17.86 3.54 -4.56
N LYS A 181 17.21 4.63 -4.13
CA LYS A 181 17.75 5.98 -4.27
C LYS A 181 17.10 6.93 -3.29
N ALA A 182 17.90 7.67 -2.53
CA ALA A 182 17.43 8.83 -1.77
C ALA A 182 17.19 10.03 -2.70
N THR A 183 16.12 10.79 -2.45
CA THR A 183 15.73 11.96 -3.23
C THR A 183 14.96 12.97 -2.37
N LYS A 184 14.52 14.07 -2.98
CA LYS A 184 13.57 15.02 -2.42
C LYS A 184 12.27 15.00 -3.23
N PHE A 185 11.16 15.33 -2.57
CA PHE A 185 9.87 15.57 -3.21
C PHE A 185 9.12 16.64 -2.43
N GLY A 186 9.09 17.86 -2.96
CA GLY A 186 8.85 19.06 -2.15
C GLY A 186 9.81 19.12 -0.97
N ASP A 187 9.29 19.36 0.22
CA ASP A 187 10.07 19.45 1.46
C ASP A 187 10.44 18.09 2.06
N TYR A 188 9.82 17.00 1.58
CA TYR A 188 10.02 15.68 2.16
C TYR A 188 11.35 15.05 1.73
N ASN A 189 12.01 14.40 2.70
CA ASN A 189 13.03 13.39 2.42
C ASN A 189 12.32 12.16 1.84
N ALA A 190 12.60 11.85 0.59
CA ALA A 190 11.92 10.81 -0.15
C ALA A 190 12.90 9.73 -0.64
N VAL A 191 12.37 8.60 -1.07
CA VAL A 191 13.13 7.53 -1.71
C VAL A 191 12.41 7.05 -2.97
N ILE A 192 13.18 6.63 -3.96
CA ILE A 192 12.67 5.75 -5.01
C ILE A 192 12.74 4.33 -4.47
N VAL A 193 11.63 3.61 -4.50
CA VAL A 193 11.54 2.24 -4.04
C VAL A 193 11.44 1.32 -5.25
N GLU A 194 12.21 0.24 -5.22
CA GLU A 194 11.99 -0.90 -6.08
C GLU A 194 11.06 -1.90 -5.40
N VAL A 195 9.96 -2.25 -6.06
CA VAL A 195 9.08 -3.32 -5.63
C VAL A 195 9.11 -4.44 -6.66
N SER A 196 9.24 -5.68 -6.20
CA SER A 196 9.28 -6.87 -7.06
C SER A 196 8.20 -7.86 -6.65
N GLY A 197 7.58 -8.50 -7.64
CA GLY A 197 6.54 -9.50 -7.46
C GLY A 197 6.37 -10.39 -8.68
N GLU A 198 5.32 -11.20 -8.65
CA GLU A 198 4.98 -12.12 -9.73
C GLU A 198 3.60 -11.81 -10.30
N ALA A 199 3.45 -12.01 -11.59
CA ALA A 199 2.17 -11.92 -12.28
C ALA A 199 2.00 -13.13 -13.21
N PHE A 200 0.75 -13.55 -13.39
CA PHE A 200 0.38 -14.66 -14.26
C PHE A 200 -0.80 -14.23 -15.13
N TYR A 201 -0.69 -14.50 -16.43
CA TYR A 201 -1.78 -14.25 -17.37
C TYR A 201 -2.93 -15.21 -17.10
N THR A 202 -4.12 -14.67 -16.82
CA THR A 202 -5.30 -15.47 -16.43
C THR A 202 -6.29 -15.69 -17.57
N GLY A 203 -6.15 -14.96 -18.69
CA GLY A 203 -7.02 -15.09 -19.85
C GLY A 203 -7.32 -13.76 -20.52
N THR A 204 -8.18 -13.80 -21.53
CA THR A 204 -8.78 -12.64 -22.20
C THR A 204 -10.29 -12.72 -22.04
N ALA A 205 -10.94 -11.58 -21.84
CA ALA A 205 -12.39 -11.46 -21.75
C ALA A 205 -12.89 -10.32 -22.66
N THR A 206 -14.10 -10.49 -23.20
CA THR A 206 -14.83 -9.44 -23.92
C THR A 206 -16.11 -9.14 -23.14
N PHE A 207 -16.29 -7.89 -22.72
CA PHE A 207 -17.50 -7.43 -22.03
C PHE A 207 -18.36 -6.62 -23.01
N THR A 208 -19.67 -6.90 -23.05
CA THR A 208 -20.65 -6.18 -23.87
C THR A 208 -21.74 -5.64 -22.94
N VAL A 209 -22.15 -4.40 -23.16
CA VAL A 209 -23.20 -3.72 -22.37
C VAL A 209 -24.30 -3.26 -23.33
N GLU A 210 -25.50 -3.82 -23.19
CA GLU A 210 -26.66 -3.48 -24.02
C GLU A 210 -27.36 -2.22 -23.48
N GLU A 211 -27.97 -1.44 -24.37
CA GLU A 211 -28.58 -0.16 -23.98
C GLU A 211 -29.82 -0.37 -23.10
N GLU A 212 -30.56 -1.44 -23.35
CA GLU A 212 -31.80 -1.83 -22.70
C GLU A 212 -31.59 -2.61 -21.39
N ASP A 213 -30.36 -3.03 -21.06
CA ASP A 213 -30.08 -3.73 -19.81
C ASP A 213 -30.31 -2.79 -18.60
N PRO A 214 -31.32 -3.07 -17.75
CA PRO A 214 -31.62 -2.24 -16.58
C PRO A 214 -30.51 -2.24 -15.53
N LEU A 215 -29.58 -3.19 -15.61
CA LEU A 215 -28.44 -3.35 -14.70
C LEU A 215 -27.10 -3.07 -15.41
N LYS A 216 -27.10 -2.37 -16.55
CA LYS A 216 -25.90 -2.07 -17.37
C LYS A 216 -24.75 -1.37 -16.66
N HIS A 217 -25.00 -0.76 -15.50
CA HIS A 217 -23.99 -0.12 -14.65
C HIS A 217 -23.54 -0.98 -13.47
N GLY A 218 -23.99 -2.24 -13.42
CA GLY A 218 -23.79 -3.15 -12.32
C GLY A 218 -24.60 -2.77 -11.09
N PHE A 219 -24.35 -3.52 -10.02
CA PHE A 219 -24.89 -3.28 -8.69
C PHE A 219 -23.88 -3.81 -7.67
N PHE A 220 -24.04 -3.40 -6.41
CA PHE A 220 -23.14 -3.78 -5.35
C PHE A 220 -23.93 -4.08 -4.08
N PHE A 221 -23.75 -5.28 -3.55
CA PHE A 221 -24.29 -5.72 -2.26
C PHE A 221 -23.10 -6.07 -1.36
N LYS A 222 -23.12 -5.59 -0.12
CA LYS A 222 -22.15 -5.92 0.93
C LYS A 222 -22.75 -6.92 1.90
#